data_AF-A0ABD1CRJ0-F1
#
_entry.id   AF-A0ABD1CRJ0-F1
#
_cell.length_a   1.000
_cell.length_b   1.000
_cell.length_c   1.000
_cell.angle_alpha   90.00
_cell.angle_beta   90.00
_cell.angle_gamma   90.00
#
_symmetry.space_group_name_H-M   'P 1'
#
loop_
_entity.id
_entity.type
_entity.pdbx_description
1 polymer ?
#
loop_
_entity_poly.entity_id
_entity_poly.type
_entity_poly.pdbx_seq_one_letter_code
_entity_poly.pdbx_strand_id
1 'polypeptide(L)'
;MDVRGLVVMMALCAGAILGESEPAEQSSVERMEFMQEIRDECRNNTGDDRAFQDLLVVLNQDTPKCFMQHVNMSYLQAPITNLNKQEQTKLMTQICGQVEKSLTCINPVVDKVKPCMTDDDDLKILRKLADTVPEALKMICNDSGAMLLKLREPLARSCAIELAPTIDVCMDGMSNSTMEMALSRYTITECNEVYKMRDCIINRIRDCGANTYLELFNLFYRSLLSLTPCK
;
A
#
# COMPACT_ATOMS: atom_id res chain seq x y z
N MET A 1 16.23 -0.62 -1.63
CA MET A 1 14.97 -0.52 -0.87
C MET A 1 14.31 -1.89 -0.83
N ASP A 2 14.37 -2.60 0.30
CA ASP A 2 13.67 -3.89 0.44
C ASP A 2 12.15 -3.71 0.21
N VAL A 3 11.48 -4.73 -0.32
CA VAL A 3 10.03 -4.84 -0.58
C VAL A 3 9.19 -4.37 0.62
N ARG A 4 9.75 -4.48 1.83
CA ARG A 4 9.24 -3.91 3.10
C ARG A 4 8.93 -2.42 3.01
N GLY A 5 9.86 -1.61 2.49
CA GLY A 5 9.69 -0.16 2.37
C GLY A 5 8.56 0.25 1.42
N LEU A 6 8.34 -0.55 0.38
CA LEU A 6 7.26 -0.36 -0.59
C LEU A 6 5.88 -0.69 -0.03
N VAL A 7 5.80 -1.73 0.80
CA VAL A 7 4.58 -2.12 1.51
C VAL A 7 4.20 -1.03 2.52
N VAL A 8 5.16 -0.47 3.26
CA VAL A 8 4.95 0.64 4.20
C VAL A 8 4.44 1.91 3.48
N MET A 9 5.02 2.26 2.32
CA MET A 9 4.53 3.38 1.51
C MET A 9 3.09 3.19 1.02
N MET A 10 2.69 1.96 0.66
CA MET A 10 1.30 1.66 0.31
C MET A 10 0.36 1.65 1.51
N ALA A 11 0.82 1.17 2.67
CA ALA A 11 0.06 1.19 3.91
C ALA A 11 -0.26 2.64 4.34
N LEU A 12 0.68 3.58 4.15
CA LEU A 12 0.46 5.01 4.37
C LEU A 12 -0.63 5.59 3.44
N CYS A 13 -0.69 5.14 2.18
CA CYS A 13 -1.77 5.53 1.26
C CYS A 13 -3.13 4.90 1.63
N ALA A 14 -3.14 3.66 2.15
CA ALA A 14 -4.36 2.97 2.56
C ALA A 14 -4.93 3.50 3.90
N GLY A 15 -4.07 3.85 4.87
CA GLY A 15 -4.47 4.39 6.17
C GLY A 15 -5.24 5.71 6.05
N ALA A 16 -4.89 6.55 5.07
CA ALA A 16 -5.62 7.78 4.75
C ALA A 16 -7.05 7.52 4.21
N ILE A 17 -7.25 6.42 3.47
CA ILE A 17 -8.55 6.04 2.89
C ILE A 17 -9.44 5.36 3.95
N LEU A 18 -8.85 4.58 4.85
CA LEU A 18 -9.56 3.86 5.91
C LEU A 18 -9.80 4.70 7.16
N GLY A 19 -9.17 5.88 7.27
CA GLY A 19 -9.33 6.80 8.40
C GLY A 19 -8.74 6.24 9.70
N GLU A 20 -7.68 5.43 9.59
CA GLU A 20 -7.06 4.76 10.72
C GLU A 20 -5.73 5.41 11.09
N SER A 21 -5.66 5.86 12.34
CA SER A 21 -4.40 6.16 13.03
C SER A 21 -3.86 4.84 13.59
N GLU A 22 -2.71 4.38 13.08
CA GLU A 22 -1.99 3.22 13.63
C GLU A 22 -1.66 3.39 15.13
N PRO A 23 -1.44 2.30 15.89
CA PRO A 23 -0.87 2.38 17.23
C PRO A 23 0.50 3.08 17.19
N ALA A 24 0.65 4.13 18.01
CA ALA A 24 1.61 5.21 17.78
C ALA A 24 3.08 4.93 18.17
N GLU A 25 3.40 3.88 18.94
CA GLU A 25 4.72 3.76 19.56
C GLU A 25 5.71 2.88 18.78
N GLN A 26 5.37 1.61 18.47
CA GLN A 26 6.24 0.71 17.70
C GLN A 26 6.45 1.19 16.25
N SER A 27 5.38 1.68 15.62
CA SER A 27 5.39 2.19 14.25
C SER A 27 6.21 3.48 14.06
N SER A 28 6.57 4.18 15.14
CA SER A 28 7.32 5.44 15.05
C SER A 28 8.82 5.21 14.82
N VAL A 29 9.39 4.20 15.47
CA VAL A 29 10.82 3.88 15.38
C VAL A 29 11.14 3.26 14.02
N GLU A 30 10.37 2.26 13.59
CA GLU A 30 10.53 1.62 12.28
C GLU A 30 10.36 2.63 11.14
N ARG A 31 9.43 3.59 11.26
CA ARG A 31 9.29 4.69 10.29
C ARG A 31 10.51 5.61 10.24
N MET A 32 11.11 5.91 11.39
CA MET A 32 12.30 6.77 11.45
C MET A 32 13.51 6.07 10.81
N GLU A 33 13.71 4.79 11.12
CA GLU A 33 14.76 3.96 10.52
C GLU A 33 14.58 3.86 9.00
N PHE A 34 13.36 3.58 8.54
CA PHE A 34 13.03 3.54 7.12
C PHE A 34 13.30 4.87 6.39
N MET A 35 12.88 6.00 6.96
CA MET A 35 13.14 7.31 6.36
C MET A 35 14.63 7.66 6.34
N GLN A 36 15.41 7.14 7.28
CA GLN A 36 16.85 7.29 7.29
C GLN A 36 17.52 6.46 6.18
N GLU A 37 17.06 5.23 5.95
CA GLU A 37 17.53 4.41 4.83
C GLU A 37 17.27 5.08 3.48
N ILE A 38 16.06 5.60 3.26
CA ILE A 38 15.74 6.35 2.02
C ILE A 38 16.68 7.55 1.86
N ARG A 39 16.93 8.30 2.93
CA ARG A 39 17.86 9.44 2.86
C ARG A 39 19.24 9.00 2.41
N ASP A 40 19.76 7.93 2.99
CA ASP A 40 21.09 7.42 2.68
C ASP A 40 21.15 6.91 1.24
N GLU A 41 20.11 6.22 0.75
CA GLU A 41 19.99 5.82 -0.65
C GLU A 41 19.94 7.03 -1.61
N CYS A 42 19.10 8.03 -1.33
CA CYS A 42 19.06 9.27 -2.11
C CYS A 42 20.44 9.92 -2.18
N ARG A 43 21.10 10.09 -1.02
CA ARG A 43 22.39 10.76 -0.94
C ARG A 43 23.49 9.99 -1.65
N ASN A 44 23.52 8.67 -1.52
CA ASN A 44 24.48 7.81 -2.21
C ASN A 44 24.31 7.90 -3.73
N ASN A 45 23.09 8.10 -4.21
CA ASN A 45 22.76 8.11 -5.64
C ASN A 45 22.91 9.50 -6.29
N THR A 46 22.60 10.58 -5.57
CA THR A 46 22.64 11.95 -6.13
C THR A 46 23.83 12.77 -5.65
N GLY A 47 24.55 12.30 -4.63
CA GLY A 47 25.70 12.99 -4.02
C GLY A 47 25.32 14.06 -2.99
N ASP A 48 24.03 14.28 -2.73
CA ASP A 48 23.52 15.25 -1.75
C ASP A 48 22.10 14.90 -1.25
N ASP A 49 21.59 15.66 -0.28
CA ASP A 49 20.27 15.42 0.32
C ASP A 49 19.09 16.04 -0.49
N ARG A 50 19.31 16.66 -1.65
CA ARG A 50 18.24 17.42 -2.33
C ARG A 50 17.10 16.54 -2.81
N ALA A 51 17.40 15.38 -3.37
CA ALA A 51 16.37 14.43 -3.80
C ALA A 51 15.50 13.95 -2.63
N PHE A 52 16.13 13.71 -1.47
CA PHE A 52 15.42 13.36 -0.25
C PHE A 52 14.52 14.49 0.26
N GLN A 53 15.01 15.74 0.25
CA GLN A 53 14.22 16.90 0.66
C GLN A 53 13.02 17.14 -0.28
N ASP A 54 13.23 17.02 -1.59
CA ASP A 54 12.16 17.09 -2.59
C ASP A 54 11.09 16.01 -2.36
N LEU A 55 11.52 14.79 -2.04
CA LEU A 55 10.63 13.68 -1.69
C LEU A 55 9.82 13.99 -0.43
N LEU A 56 10.46 14.52 0.62
CA LEU A 56 9.76 14.92 1.86
C LEU A 56 8.71 16.01 1.62
N VAL A 57 9.01 16.99 0.75
CA VAL A 57 8.04 18.03 0.38
C VAL A 57 6.84 17.41 -0.30
N VAL A 58 7.06 16.51 -1.27
CA VAL A 58 5.96 15.85 -1.96
C VAL A 58 5.12 14.99 -1.01
N LEU A 59 5.75 14.15 -0.19
CA LEU A 59 5.06 13.26 0.75
C LEU A 59 4.26 14.01 1.82
N ASN A 60 4.83 15.07 2.39
CA ASN A 60 4.24 15.72 3.57
C ASN A 60 3.40 16.96 3.23
N GLN A 61 3.58 17.54 2.04
CA GLN A 61 2.90 18.79 1.67
C GLN A 61 2.07 18.63 0.39
N ASP A 62 2.71 18.29 -0.73
CA ASP A 62 2.02 18.36 -2.03
C ASP A 62 0.99 17.26 -2.20
N THR A 63 1.32 16.01 -1.85
CA THR A 63 0.40 14.87 -1.96
C THR A 63 -0.81 15.01 -1.03
N PRO A 64 -0.66 15.32 0.28
CA PRO A 64 -1.81 15.58 1.15
C PRO A 64 -2.67 16.74 0.66
N LYS A 65 -2.05 17.83 0.20
CA LYS A 65 -2.77 18.99 -0.34
C LYS A 65 -3.55 18.63 -1.60
N CYS A 66 -2.94 17.90 -2.53
CA CYS A 66 -3.61 17.39 -3.72
C CYS A 66 -4.80 16.50 -3.35
N PHE A 67 -4.61 15.57 -2.41
CA PHE A 67 -5.68 14.67 -1.96
C PHE A 67 -6.87 15.46 -1.38
N MET A 68 -6.59 16.43 -0.49
CA MET A 68 -7.61 17.28 0.13
C MET A 68 -8.34 18.21 -0.86
N GLN A 69 -7.77 18.48 -2.04
CA GLN A 69 -8.47 19.22 -3.11
C GLN A 69 -9.55 18.37 -3.80
N HIS A 70 -9.42 17.04 -3.77
CA HIS A 70 -10.33 16.12 -4.44
C HIS A 70 -11.28 15.40 -3.47
N VAL A 71 -10.85 15.20 -2.23
CA VAL A 71 -11.55 14.36 -1.25
C VAL A 71 -12.00 15.15 -0.04
N ASN A 72 -13.28 15.01 0.30
CA ASN A 72 -13.86 15.58 1.50
C ASN A 72 -13.51 14.69 2.70
N MET A 73 -12.57 15.17 3.52
CA MET A 73 -12.11 14.43 4.72
C MET A 73 -13.24 14.12 5.69
N SER A 74 -14.25 14.98 5.80
CA SER A 74 -15.41 14.74 6.66
C SER A 74 -16.24 13.54 6.20
N TYR A 75 -16.25 13.22 4.90
CA TYR A 75 -16.94 12.04 4.39
C TYR A 75 -16.17 10.75 4.70
N LEU A 76 -14.83 10.79 4.62
CA LEU A 76 -13.97 9.66 5.00
C LEU A 76 -14.08 9.32 6.49
N GLN A 77 -14.26 10.34 7.33
CA GLN A 77 -14.36 10.18 8.79
C GLN A 77 -15.79 9.92 9.28
N ALA A 78 -16.80 10.05 8.42
CA ALA A 78 -18.20 9.92 8.82
C ALA A 78 -18.51 8.50 9.33
N PRO A 79 -19.06 8.32 10.54
CA PRO A 79 -19.36 7.00 11.08
C PRO A 79 -20.47 6.32 10.28
N ILE A 80 -20.22 5.09 9.82
CA ILE A 80 -21.20 4.32 9.02
C ILE A 80 -22.26 3.61 9.86
N THR A 81 -21.99 3.40 11.16
CA THR A 81 -22.84 2.61 12.07
C THR A 81 -24.19 3.26 12.37
N ASN A 82 -24.29 4.58 12.23
CA ASN A 82 -25.49 5.36 12.54
C ASN A 82 -26.35 5.61 11.29
N LEU A 83 -25.91 5.15 10.13
CA LEU A 83 -26.55 5.38 8.85
C LEU A 83 -27.42 4.18 8.46
N ASN A 84 -28.58 4.44 7.87
CA ASN A 84 -29.36 3.39 7.23
C ASN A 84 -28.71 2.94 5.91
N LYS A 85 -29.17 1.82 5.32
CA LYS A 85 -28.59 1.26 4.09
C LYS A 85 -28.53 2.25 2.93
N GLN A 86 -29.57 3.07 2.75
CA GLN A 86 -29.61 4.06 1.66
C GLN A 86 -28.59 5.18 1.89
N GLU A 87 -28.45 5.64 3.13
CA GLU A 87 -27.46 6.65 3.52
C GLU A 87 -26.03 6.11 3.38
N GLN A 88 -25.77 4.86 3.76
CA GLN A 88 -24.49 4.20 3.56
C GLN A 88 -24.10 4.12 2.08
N THR A 89 -25.00 3.62 1.22
CA THR A 89 -24.75 3.56 -0.23
C THR A 89 -24.48 4.95 -0.82
N LYS A 90 -25.26 5.96 -0.41
CA LYS A 90 -25.06 7.34 -0.86
C LYS A 90 -23.69 7.87 -0.45
N LEU A 91 -23.30 7.67 0.81
CA LEU A 91 -22.00 8.10 1.32
C LEU A 91 -20.85 7.39 0.58
N MET A 92 -20.93 6.07 0.39
CA MET A 92 -19.88 5.31 -0.32
C MET A 92 -19.74 5.78 -1.77
N THR A 93 -20.86 5.99 -2.46
CA THR A 93 -20.87 6.53 -3.83
C THR A 93 -20.18 7.90 -3.90
N GLN A 94 -20.46 8.77 -2.93
CA GLN A 94 -19.83 10.10 -2.86
C GLN A 94 -18.32 10.01 -2.60
N ILE A 95 -17.89 9.15 -1.67
CA ILE A 95 -16.46 8.92 -1.39
C ILE A 95 -15.77 8.39 -2.64
N CYS A 96 -16.33 7.37 -3.29
CA CYS A 96 -15.74 6.76 -4.47
C CYS A 96 -15.52 7.73 -5.63
N GLY A 97 -16.52 8.57 -5.94
CA GLY A 97 -16.38 9.60 -6.98
C GLY A 97 -15.38 10.71 -6.64
N GLN A 98 -14.99 10.86 -5.37
CA GLN A 98 -13.96 11.79 -4.93
C GLN A 98 -12.57 11.16 -4.95
N VAL A 99 -12.41 9.94 -4.43
CA VAL A 99 -11.12 9.26 -4.37
C VAL A 99 -10.60 8.91 -5.77
N GLU A 100 -11.47 8.57 -6.72
CA GLU A 100 -11.06 8.36 -8.12
C GLU A 100 -10.36 9.61 -8.71
N LYS A 101 -10.85 10.81 -8.37
CA LYS A 101 -10.23 12.07 -8.80
C LYS A 101 -8.90 12.35 -8.12
N SER A 102 -8.63 11.71 -6.98
CA SER A 102 -7.36 11.88 -6.24
C SER A 102 -6.22 11.01 -6.75
N LEU A 103 -6.48 10.07 -7.69
CA LEU A 103 -5.44 9.19 -8.26
C LEU A 103 -4.31 9.98 -8.95
N THR A 104 -4.60 11.18 -9.45
CA THR A 104 -3.58 12.10 -10.00
C THR A 104 -2.52 12.52 -8.98
N CYS A 105 -2.77 12.37 -7.67
CA CYS A 105 -1.84 12.75 -6.62
C CYS A 105 -0.72 11.73 -6.39
N ILE A 106 -0.81 10.53 -6.99
CA ILE A 106 0.14 9.42 -6.76
C ILE A 106 1.38 9.54 -7.66
N ASN A 107 1.21 9.84 -8.95
CA ASN A 107 2.31 9.87 -9.92
C ASN A 107 3.49 10.78 -9.51
N PRO A 108 3.26 12.00 -8.95
CA PRO A 108 4.35 12.86 -8.49
C PRO A 108 5.24 12.21 -7.42
N VAL A 109 4.69 11.33 -6.59
CA VAL A 109 5.44 10.59 -5.56
C VAL A 109 6.41 9.61 -6.23
N VAL A 110 5.92 8.81 -7.17
CA VAL A 110 6.72 7.83 -7.91
C VAL A 110 7.87 8.50 -8.65
N ASP A 111 7.59 9.66 -9.27
CA ASP A 111 8.61 10.43 -9.98
C ASP A 111 9.69 10.99 -9.05
N LYS A 112 9.31 11.45 -7.85
CA LYS A 112 10.25 12.03 -6.87
C LYS A 112 11.07 11.01 -6.12
N VAL A 113 10.58 9.78 -5.98
CA VAL A 113 11.35 8.71 -5.34
C VAL A 113 12.41 8.13 -6.29
N LYS A 114 12.20 8.24 -7.60
CA LYS A 114 13.08 7.65 -8.63
C LYS A 114 14.57 7.96 -8.46
N PRO A 115 15.00 9.20 -8.16
CA PRO A 115 16.42 9.50 -7.97
C PRO A 115 17.04 8.84 -6.74
N CYS A 116 16.20 8.36 -5.81
CA CYS A 116 16.65 7.69 -4.60
C CYS A 116 16.85 6.19 -4.78
N MET A 117 16.38 5.59 -5.87
CA MET A 117 16.45 4.15 -6.09
C MET A 117 17.46 3.81 -7.17
N THR A 118 18.34 2.87 -6.86
CA THR A 118 19.32 2.30 -7.80
C THR A 118 18.96 0.92 -8.29
N ASP A 119 18.16 0.18 -7.53
CA ASP A 119 17.70 -1.14 -7.95
C ASP A 119 16.54 -0.99 -8.95
N ASP A 120 16.77 -1.48 -10.17
CA ASP A 120 15.80 -1.48 -11.25
C ASP A 120 14.56 -2.32 -10.90
N ASP A 121 14.71 -3.37 -10.09
CA ASP A 121 13.60 -4.21 -9.64
C ASP A 121 12.78 -3.49 -8.57
N ASP A 122 13.38 -2.76 -7.62
CA ASP A 122 12.66 -1.92 -6.66
C ASP A 122 11.79 -0.86 -7.36
N LEU A 123 12.35 -0.21 -8.40
CA LEU A 123 11.61 0.74 -9.23
C LEU A 123 10.48 0.08 -10.02
N LYS A 124 10.68 -1.14 -10.53
CA LYS A 124 9.61 -1.90 -11.21
C LYS A 124 8.52 -2.27 -10.23
N ILE A 125 8.85 -2.73 -9.02
CA ILE A 125 7.87 -3.06 -7.98
C ILE A 125 7.05 -1.81 -7.66
N LEU A 126 7.68 -0.68 -7.37
CA LEU A 126 6.99 0.58 -7.08
C LEU A 126 6.02 0.99 -8.18
N ARG A 127 6.49 1.02 -9.43
CA ARG A 127 5.63 1.39 -10.57
C ARG A 127 4.49 0.41 -10.70
N LYS A 128 4.76 -0.89 -10.58
CA LYS A 128 3.74 -1.93 -10.69
C LYS A 128 2.67 -1.79 -9.61
N LEU A 129 3.06 -1.46 -8.39
CA LEU A 129 2.14 -1.16 -7.30
C LEU A 129 1.31 0.09 -7.60
N ALA A 130 1.95 1.21 -7.98
CA ALA A 130 1.26 2.45 -8.33
C ALA A 130 0.26 2.26 -9.48
N ASP A 131 0.64 1.52 -10.52
CA ASP A 131 -0.20 1.19 -11.68
C ASP A 131 -1.38 0.28 -11.31
N THR A 132 -1.26 -0.48 -10.20
CA THR A 132 -2.33 -1.37 -9.70
C THR A 132 -3.34 -0.60 -8.84
N VAL A 133 -2.95 0.51 -8.22
CA VAL A 133 -3.84 1.30 -7.34
C VAL A 133 -5.15 1.72 -8.04
N PRO A 134 -5.15 2.24 -9.29
CA PRO A 134 -6.40 2.55 -10.00
C PRO A 134 -7.34 1.35 -10.15
N GLU A 135 -6.81 0.16 -10.42
CA GLU A 135 -7.60 -1.07 -10.53
C GLU A 135 -8.18 -1.50 -9.18
N ALA A 136 -7.37 -1.41 -8.12
CA ALA A 136 -7.82 -1.66 -6.75
C ALA A 136 -8.92 -0.68 -6.35
N LEU A 137 -8.77 0.60 -6.69
CA LEU A 137 -9.77 1.62 -6.41
C LEU A 137 -11.09 1.34 -7.14
N LYS A 138 -11.01 0.95 -8.42
CA LYS A 138 -12.18 0.55 -9.20
C LYS A 138 -12.88 -0.66 -8.59
N MET A 139 -12.13 -1.64 -8.08
CA MET A 139 -12.67 -2.80 -7.38
C MET A 139 -13.39 -2.39 -6.08
N ILE A 140 -12.75 -1.56 -5.25
CA ILE A 140 -13.31 -1.03 -4.00
C ILE A 140 -14.60 -0.25 -4.24
N CYS A 141 -14.62 0.52 -5.33
CA CYS A 141 -15.70 1.43 -5.67
C CYS A 141 -16.78 0.85 -6.60
N ASN A 142 -16.59 -0.39 -7.05
CA ASN A 142 -17.62 -1.09 -7.79
C ASN A 142 -18.88 -1.28 -6.94
N ASP A 143 -20.03 -1.49 -7.60
CA ASP A 143 -21.32 -1.71 -6.94
C ASP A 143 -21.64 -0.64 -5.87
N SER A 144 -21.47 0.64 -6.24
CA SER A 144 -21.71 1.79 -5.38
C SER A 144 -20.87 1.77 -4.08
N GLY A 145 -19.66 1.22 -4.14
CA GLY A 145 -18.74 1.13 -3.02
C GLY A 145 -19.17 0.10 -1.97
N ALA A 146 -19.83 -0.99 -2.36
CA ALA A 146 -20.20 -2.07 -1.45
C ALA A 146 -18.97 -2.69 -0.76
N MET A 147 -17.85 -2.82 -1.49
CA MET A 147 -16.57 -3.26 -0.92
C MET A 147 -16.02 -2.22 0.07
N LEU A 148 -16.02 -0.93 -0.30
CA LEU A 148 -15.64 0.15 0.60
C LEU A 148 -16.44 0.13 1.91
N LEU A 149 -17.75 -0.12 1.86
CA LEU A 149 -18.59 -0.23 3.05
C LEU A 149 -18.09 -1.34 3.97
N LYS A 150 -17.84 -2.55 3.43
CA LYS A 150 -17.30 -3.69 4.19
C LYS A 150 -15.94 -3.39 4.80
N LEU A 151 -15.05 -2.71 4.07
CA LEU A 151 -13.72 -2.34 4.56
C LEU A 151 -13.78 -1.34 5.72
N ARG A 152 -14.87 -0.57 5.84
CA ARG A 152 -15.09 0.38 6.93
C ARG A 152 -15.81 -0.23 8.14
N GLU A 153 -16.23 -1.50 8.07
CA GLU A 153 -16.81 -2.20 9.21
C GLU A 153 -15.75 -2.47 10.30
N PRO A 154 -16.15 -2.51 11.59
CA PRO A 154 -15.20 -2.68 12.70
C PRO A 154 -14.28 -3.90 12.58
N LEU A 155 -14.78 -5.03 12.06
CA LEU A 155 -14.00 -6.24 11.87
C LEU A 155 -12.90 -6.06 10.81
N ALA A 156 -13.25 -5.46 9.66
CA ALA A 156 -12.28 -5.20 8.61
C ALA A 156 -11.18 -4.23 9.07
N ARG A 157 -11.60 -3.16 9.75
CA ARG A 157 -10.72 -2.19 10.42
C ARG A 157 -9.74 -2.83 11.41
N SER A 158 -10.26 -3.65 12.31
CA SER A 158 -9.41 -4.39 13.26
C SER A 158 -8.41 -5.31 12.55
N CYS A 159 -8.79 -5.92 11.42
CA CYS A 159 -7.86 -6.73 10.65
C CYS A 159 -6.80 -5.88 9.92
N ALA A 160 -7.18 -4.71 9.39
CA ALA A 160 -6.29 -3.82 8.66
C ALA A 160 -5.05 -3.43 9.47
N ILE A 161 -5.25 -3.17 10.77
CA ILE A 161 -4.17 -2.86 11.73
C ILE A 161 -3.11 -3.96 11.78
N GLU A 162 -3.53 -5.22 11.65
CA GLU A 162 -2.65 -6.38 11.73
C GLU A 162 -2.06 -6.78 10.35
N LEU A 163 -2.45 -6.14 9.25
CA LEU A 163 -2.00 -6.53 7.91
C LEU A 163 -0.53 -6.19 7.66
N ALA A 164 -0.08 -4.99 8.02
CA ALA A 164 1.33 -4.60 7.87
C ALA A 164 2.28 -5.57 8.62
N PRO A 165 2.12 -5.79 9.95
CA PRO A 165 2.98 -6.73 10.67
C PRO A 165 2.80 -8.18 10.18
N THR A 166 1.61 -8.55 9.69
CA THR A 166 1.40 -9.86 9.04
C THR A 166 2.27 -10.03 7.80
N ILE A 167 2.38 -9.00 6.95
CA ILE A 167 3.21 -9.06 5.76
C ILE A 167 4.67 -9.26 6.15
N ASP A 168 5.17 -8.52 7.15
CA ASP A 168 6.56 -8.64 7.61
C ASP A 168 6.85 -10.05 8.14
N VAL A 169 5.98 -10.60 8.99
CA VAL A 169 6.11 -11.97 9.51
C VAL A 169 6.07 -13.01 8.39
N CYS A 170 5.25 -12.81 7.37
CA CYS A 170 5.17 -13.73 6.23
C CYS A 170 6.37 -13.60 5.28
N MET A 171 6.98 -12.41 5.20
CA MET A 171 8.22 -12.17 4.45
C MET A 171 9.46 -12.71 5.14
N ASP A 172 9.50 -12.73 6.48
CA ASP A 172 10.59 -13.37 7.27
C ASP A 172 10.76 -14.86 6.96
N GLY A 173 9.74 -15.49 6.38
CA GLY A 173 9.83 -16.87 5.89
C GLY A 173 10.60 -17.05 4.59
N MET A 174 11.00 -15.96 3.91
CA MET A 174 11.79 -15.98 2.68
C MET A 174 13.29 -15.97 3.00
N SER A 175 14.09 -16.64 2.17
CA SER A 175 15.54 -16.62 2.34
C SER A 175 16.13 -15.28 1.90
N ASN A 176 17.21 -14.84 2.56
CA ASN A 176 17.97 -13.65 2.13
C ASN A 176 18.42 -13.77 0.66
N SER A 177 18.76 -14.98 0.22
CA SER A 177 19.11 -15.24 -1.17
C SER A 177 17.96 -14.95 -2.14
N THR A 178 16.71 -15.23 -1.76
CA THR A 178 15.55 -14.87 -2.59
C THR A 178 15.32 -13.37 -2.59
N MET A 179 15.41 -12.72 -1.42
CA MET A 179 15.16 -11.27 -1.28
C MET A 179 16.19 -10.42 -2.04
N GLU A 180 17.44 -10.86 -2.12
CA GLU A 180 18.52 -10.18 -2.85
C GLU A 180 18.59 -10.57 -4.33
N MET A 181 17.83 -11.58 -4.77
CA MET A 181 17.86 -12.05 -6.15
C MET A 181 17.01 -11.14 -7.04
N ALA A 182 17.57 -10.73 -8.18
CA ALA A 182 16.79 -10.05 -9.21
C ALA A 182 15.54 -10.87 -9.59
N LEU A 183 14.37 -10.23 -9.62
CA LEU A 183 13.06 -10.88 -9.82
C LEU A 183 13.02 -11.73 -11.09
N SER A 184 13.71 -11.27 -12.14
CA SER A 184 13.82 -11.96 -13.44
C SER A 184 14.57 -13.30 -13.38
N ARG A 185 15.29 -13.56 -12.29
CA ARG A 185 16.11 -14.77 -12.07
C ARG A 185 15.46 -15.81 -11.18
N TYR A 186 14.28 -15.53 -10.62
CA TYR A 186 13.59 -16.48 -9.76
C TYR A 186 13.42 -17.82 -10.45
N THR A 187 13.88 -18.88 -9.77
CA THR A 187 13.70 -20.26 -10.19
C THR A 187 12.51 -20.87 -9.45
N ILE A 188 12.29 -22.17 -9.65
CA ILE A 188 11.25 -22.91 -8.94
C ILE A 188 11.38 -22.79 -7.41
N THR A 189 12.60 -22.66 -6.88
CA THR A 189 12.85 -22.53 -5.44
C THR A 189 12.33 -21.20 -4.91
N GLU A 190 12.74 -20.09 -5.53
CA GLU A 190 12.32 -18.74 -5.16
C GLU A 190 10.81 -18.56 -5.35
N CYS A 191 10.25 -19.11 -6.44
CA CYS A 191 8.80 -19.10 -6.66
C CYS A 191 8.03 -19.86 -5.57
N ASN A 192 8.55 -20.99 -5.08
CA ASN A 192 7.93 -21.71 -3.97
C ASN A 192 7.96 -20.89 -2.66
N GLU A 193 9.00 -20.10 -2.42
CA GLU A 193 9.03 -19.16 -1.28
C GLU A 193 7.98 -18.07 -1.44
N VAL A 194 7.84 -17.49 -2.64
CA VAL A 194 6.78 -16.52 -2.95
C VAL A 194 5.38 -17.11 -2.74
N TYR A 195 5.15 -18.37 -3.14
CA TYR A 195 3.86 -19.04 -2.92
C TYR A 195 3.58 -19.30 -1.44
N LYS A 196 4.60 -19.68 -0.66
CA LYS A 196 4.46 -19.84 0.80
C LYS A 196 4.16 -18.52 1.50
N MET A 197 4.82 -17.44 1.11
CA MET A 197 4.56 -16.09 1.61
C MET A 197 3.12 -15.65 1.28
N ARG A 198 2.64 -15.90 0.05
CA ARG A 198 1.24 -15.68 -0.33
C ARG A 198 0.28 -16.46 0.56
N ASP A 199 0.51 -17.75 0.75
CA ASP A 199 -0.40 -18.61 1.52
C ASP A 199 -0.41 -18.22 3.00
N CYS A 200 0.73 -17.78 3.55
CA CYS A 200 0.83 -17.20 4.88
C CYS A 200 -0.10 -15.98 5.03
N ILE A 201 0.00 -14.99 4.12
CA ILE A 201 -0.82 -13.77 4.18
C ILE A 201 -2.32 -14.11 4.01
N ILE A 202 -2.66 -14.99 3.06
CA ILE A 202 -4.05 -15.42 2.84
C ILE A 202 -4.65 -16.05 4.10
N ASN A 203 -3.89 -16.92 4.78
CA ASN A 203 -4.37 -17.57 6.00
C ASN A 203 -4.60 -16.54 7.12
N ARG A 204 -3.69 -15.57 7.27
CA ARG A 204 -3.84 -14.50 8.26
C ARG A 204 -5.06 -13.60 8.00
N ILE A 205 -5.32 -13.25 6.73
CA ILE A 205 -6.53 -12.51 6.35
C ILE A 205 -7.80 -13.32 6.63
N ARG A 206 -7.76 -14.65 6.43
CA ARG A 206 -8.91 -15.52 6.76
C ARG A 206 -9.13 -15.62 8.27
N ASP A 207 -8.05 -15.74 9.04
CA ASP A 207 -8.10 -15.86 10.50
C ASP A 207 -8.69 -14.60 11.16
N CYS A 208 -8.43 -13.41 10.61
CA CYS A 208 -9.04 -12.17 11.08
C CYS A 208 -10.49 -11.96 10.58
N GLY A 209 -11.00 -12.82 9.68
CA GLY A 209 -12.38 -12.78 9.16
C GLY A 209 -12.67 -11.71 8.10
N ALA A 210 -11.69 -10.86 7.76
CA ALA A 210 -11.87 -9.76 6.82
C ALA A 210 -11.60 -10.17 5.36
N ASN A 211 -12.37 -11.16 4.88
CA ASN A 211 -12.20 -11.76 3.56
C ASN A 211 -12.22 -10.77 2.39
N THR A 212 -12.81 -9.58 2.57
CA THR A 212 -12.76 -8.48 1.60
C THR A 212 -11.33 -8.10 1.19
N TYR A 213 -10.35 -8.22 2.10
CA TYR A 213 -8.94 -7.96 1.77
C TYR A 213 -8.31 -9.03 0.87
N LEU A 214 -8.88 -10.24 0.78
CA LEU A 214 -8.33 -11.30 -0.08
C LEU A 214 -8.39 -10.90 -1.55
N GLU A 215 -9.45 -10.21 -1.98
CA GLU A 215 -9.60 -9.77 -3.36
C GLU A 215 -8.54 -8.71 -3.72
N LEU A 216 -8.34 -7.74 -2.83
CA LEU A 216 -7.31 -6.71 -2.97
C LEU A 216 -5.89 -7.31 -2.93
N PHE A 217 -5.61 -8.16 -1.96
CA PHE A 217 -4.32 -8.84 -1.85
C PHE A 217 -4.00 -9.64 -3.11
N ASN A 218 -4.96 -10.41 -3.62
CA ASN A 218 -4.76 -11.21 -4.84
C ASN A 218 -4.51 -10.34 -6.08
N LEU A 219 -5.15 -9.16 -6.16
CA LEU A 219 -4.89 -8.21 -7.24
C LEU A 219 -3.43 -7.73 -7.22
N PHE A 220 -2.95 -7.21 -6.09
CA PHE A 220 -1.56 -6.77 -5.94
C PHE A 220 -0.58 -7.91 -6.12
N TYR A 221 -0.85 -9.07 -5.51
CA TYR A 221 -0.03 -10.26 -5.63
C TYR A 221 0.14 -10.69 -7.10
N ARG A 222 -0.94 -10.80 -7.87
CA ARG A 222 -0.86 -11.15 -9.30
C ARG A 222 -0.11 -10.10 -10.11
N SER A 223 -0.29 -8.83 -9.78
CA SER A 223 0.42 -7.73 -10.41
C SER A 223 1.93 -7.84 -10.18
N LEU A 224 2.36 -8.08 -8.94
CA LEU A 224 3.77 -8.27 -8.61
C LEU A 224 4.35 -9.57 -9.17
N LEU A 225 3.60 -10.66 -9.13
CA LEU A 225 4.03 -11.95 -9.68
C LEU A 225 4.37 -11.84 -11.18
N SER A 226 3.70 -10.93 -11.92
CA SER A 226 3.99 -10.67 -13.33
C SER A 226 5.38 -10.09 -13.61
N LEU A 227 6.09 -9.61 -12.59
CA LEU A 227 7.49 -9.19 -12.69
C LEU A 227 8.47 -10.37 -12.63
N THR A 228 7.98 -11.57 -12.32
CA THR A 228 8.78 -12.78 -12.09
C THR A 228 8.47 -13.87 -13.12
N PRO A 229 9.37 -14.86 -13.30
CA PRO A 229 9.08 -16.10 -14.04
C PRO A 229 8.05 -17.04 -13.37
N CYS A 230 7.59 -16.76 -12.15
CA CYS A 230 6.70 -17.63 -11.39
C CYS A 230 5.31 -17.65 -12.05
N LYS A 231 4.99 -18.76 -12.74
CA LYS A 231 3.71 -18.97 -13.44
C LYS A 231 2.78 -19.87 -12.63
#